data_AF-A0A7X7F4R8-F1
#
_entry.id   AF-A0A7X7F4R8-F1
#
_cell.length_a   1.000
_cell.length_b   1.000
_cell.length_c   1.000
_cell.angle_alpha   90.00
_cell.angle_beta   90.00
_cell.angle_gamma   90.00
#
_symmetry.space_group_name_H-M   'P 1'
#
loop_
_entity.id
_entity.type
_entity.pdbx_description
1 polymer ?
#
loop_
_entity_poly.entity_id
_entity_poly.type
_entity_poly.pdbx_seq_one_letter_code
_entity_poly.pdbx_strand_id
1 'polypeptide(L)'
;MDIDQAIAIVQKLTDGVDPTTGERLPSSSVYQQADTVRALHLALEGLTKLRRSTARKTGPGRGWTEDEEKDLLREFDDKLDVEEIAAKHERTKGAIWARLEKLGRIQRKDFPGSTPHPPTSARADFGATRPPPSSDTPPRPATPSGGVDRTDLDKLPF
;
A
#
# COMPACT_ATOMS: atom_id res chain seq x y z
N MET A 1 -0.53 -7.67 -22.45
CA MET A 1 -1.31 -6.57 -21.85
C MET A 1 -0.53 -6.08 -20.64
N ASP A 2 -0.19 -4.81 -20.58
CA ASP A 2 0.52 -4.22 -19.45
C ASP A 2 -0.47 -3.78 -18.34
N ILE A 3 -0.02 -3.72 -17.08
CA ILE A 3 -0.87 -3.33 -15.94
C ILE A 3 -1.34 -1.88 -16.08
N ASP A 4 -0.48 -0.97 -16.54
CA ASP A 4 -0.84 0.44 -16.71
C ASP A 4 -1.83 0.62 -17.88
N GLN A 5 -1.70 -0.19 -18.93
CA GLN A 5 -2.67 -0.23 -20.04
C GLN A 5 -4.03 -0.75 -19.57
N ALA A 6 -4.07 -1.79 -18.72
CA ALA A 6 -5.30 -2.31 -18.16
C ALA A 6 -6.01 -1.29 -17.26
N ILE A 7 -5.27 -0.57 -16.41
CA ILE A 7 -5.80 0.50 -15.56
C ILE A 7 -6.44 1.59 -16.43
N ALA A 8 -5.74 2.06 -17.47
CA ALA A 8 -6.26 3.10 -18.35
C ALA A 8 -7.56 2.71 -19.05
N ILE A 9 -7.68 1.46 -19.51
CA ILE A 9 -8.89 0.95 -20.17
C ILE A 9 -10.07 0.87 -19.20
N VAL A 10 -9.85 0.29 -18.01
CA VAL A 10 -10.92 0.15 -17.00
C VAL A 10 -11.37 1.53 -16.51
N GLN A 11 -10.45 2.49 -16.38
CA GLN A 11 -10.79 3.87 -16.02
C GLN A 11 -11.67 4.54 -17.08
N LYS A 12 -11.31 4.47 -18.37
CA LYS A 12 -12.14 5.00 -19.46
C LYS A 12 -13.55 4.38 -19.46
N LEU A 13 -13.66 3.07 -19.26
CA LEU A 13 -14.97 2.40 -19.16
C LEU A 13 -15.79 2.88 -17.97
N THR A 14 -15.13 3.15 -16.84
CA THR A 14 -15.76 3.69 -15.63
C THR A 14 -16.27 5.12 -15.86
N ASP A 15 -15.50 5.94 -16.57
CA ASP A 15 -15.87 7.30 -16.98
C ASP A 15 -16.95 7.33 -18.08
N GLY A 16 -17.36 6.16 -18.58
CA GLY A 16 -18.34 6.04 -19.65
C GLY A 16 -17.80 6.42 -21.01
N VAL A 17 -16.53 6.16 -21.25
CA VAL A 17 -15.83 6.43 -22.50
C VAL A 17 -15.37 5.11 -23.11
N ASP A 18 -15.62 4.92 -24.39
CA ASP A 18 -15.10 3.80 -25.14
C ASP A 18 -13.55 3.87 -25.16
N PRO A 19 -12.85 2.83 -24.69
CA PRO A 19 -11.40 2.85 -24.58
C PRO A 19 -10.68 2.91 -25.94
N THR A 20 -11.33 2.47 -27.01
CA THR A 20 -10.79 2.33 -28.37
C THR A 20 -11.15 3.54 -29.25
N THR A 21 -12.38 4.03 -29.17
CA THR A 21 -12.84 5.17 -30.00
C THR A 21 -12.78 6.51 -29.27
N GLY A 22 -12.80 6.50 -27.93
CA GLY A 22 -12.85 7.72 -27.12
C GLY A 22 -14.23 8.39 -27.06
N GLU A 23 -15.26 7.76 -27.62
CA GLU A 23 -16.62 8.29 -27.61
C GLU A 23 -17.32 8.03 -26.28
N ARG A 24 -18.24 8.92 -25.90
CA ARG A 24 -19.08 8.69 -24.71
C ARG A 24 -20.09 7.58 -24.96
N LEU A 25 -20.08 6.60 -24.07
CA LEU A 25 -21.05 5.53 -24.05
C LEU A 25 -22.44 6.09 -23.71
N PRO A 26 -23.50 5.61 -24.37
CA PRO A 26 -24.86 6.01 -24.04
C PRO A 26 -25.23 5.57 -22.62
N SER A 27 -26.11 6.33 -21.96
CA SER A 27 -26.54 6.06 -20.57
C SER A 27 -27.30 4.75 -20.40
N SER A 28 -27.79 4.14 -21.49
CA SER A 28 -28.39 2.80 -21.51
C SER A 28 -27.37 1.66 -21.58
N SER A 29 -26.08 1.98 -21.72
CA SER A 29 -25.01 0.99 -21.83
C SER A 29 -24.83 0.22 -20.52
N VAL A 30 -24.56 -1.09 -20.62
CA VAL A 30 -24.30 -1.99 -19.48
C VAL A 30 -23.11 -1.49 -18.64
N TYR A 31 -22.15 -0.82 -19.27
CA TYR A 31 -21.00 -0.21 -18.60
C TYR A 31 -21.35 0.98 -17.70
N GLN A 32 -22.52 1.61 -17.91
CA GLN A 32 -23.00 2.76 -17.14
C GLN A 32 -24.01 2.38 -16.05
N GLN A 33 -24.31 1.08 -15.90
CA GLN A 33 -25.12 0.61 -14.78
C GLN A 33 -24.37 0.76 -13.45
N ALA A 34 -25.07 1.17 -12.40
CA ALA A 34 -24.46 1.47 -11.11
C ALA A 34 -23.68 0.29 -10.50
N ASP A 35 -24.16 -0.95 -10.68
CA ASP A 35 -23.45 -2.15 -10.23
C ASP A 35 -22.16 -2.40 -11.03
N THR A 36 -22.20 -2.23 -12.35
CA THR A 36 -21.03 -2.39 -13.23
C THR A 36 -19.97 -1.35 -12.93
N VAL A 37 -20.35 -0.09 -12.75
CA VAL A 37 -19.43 1.00 -12.36
C VAL A 37 -18.78 0.72 -11.01
N ARG A 38 -19.54 0.22 -10.02
CA ARG A 38 -18.98 -0.20 -8.73
C ARG A 38 -18.00 -1.38 -8.87
N ALA A 39 -18.33 -2.38 -9.69
CA ALA A 39 -17.44 -3.51 -9.97
C ALA A 39 -16.14 -3.08 -10.66
N LEU A 40 -16.21 -2.13 -11.60
CA LEU A 40 -15.05 -1.57 -12.29
C LEU A 40 -14.14 -0.79 -11.33
N HIS A 41 -14.71 -0.01 -10.40
CA HIS A 41 -13.92 0.64 -9.35
C HIS A 41 -13.18 -0.38 -8.46
N LEU A 42 -13.85 -1.46 -8.05
CA LEU A 42 -13.20 -2.54 -7.30
C LEU A 42 -12.08 -3.21 -8.11
N ALA A 43 -12.28 -3.38 -9.42
CA ALA A 43 -11.24 -3.89 -10.32
C ALA A 43 -10.04 -2.94 -10.41
N LEU A 44 -10.24 -1.62 -10.48
CA LEU A 44 -9.16 -0.62 -10.45
C LEU A 44 -8.35 -0.68 -9.15
N GLU A 45 -9.01 -0.82 -8.00
CA GLU A 45 -8.31 -1.02 -6.73
C GLU A 45 -7.49 -2.31 -6.71
N GLY A 46 -8.01 -3.38 -7.31
CA GLY A 46 -7.29 -4.65 -7.48
C GLY A 46 -6.05 -4.49 -8.36
N LEU A 47 -6.19 -3.82 -9.51
CA LEU A 47 -5.10 -3.58 -10.45
C LEU A 47 -4.02 -2.67 -9.88
N THR A 48 -4.38 -1.63 -9.11
CA THR A 48 -3.40 -0.76 -8.45
C THR A 48 -2.65 -1.48 -7.31
N LYS A 49 -3.32 -2.39 -6.59
CA LYS A 49 -2.65 -3.31 -5.64
C LYS A 49 -1.69 -4.25 -6.38
N LEU A 50 -2.11 -4.80 -7.51
CA LEU A 50 -1.26 -5.66 -8.34
C LEU A 50 -0.04 -4.90 -8.88
N ARG A 51 -0.22 -3.67 -9.36
CA ARG A 51 0.89 -2.78 -9.78
C ARG A 51 1.90 -2.59 -8.67
N ARG A 52 1.43 -2.28 -7.45
CA ARG A 52 2.31 -2.14 -6.27
C ARG A 52 3.01 -3.44 -5.91
N SER A 53 2.32 -4.58 -6.02
CA SER A 53 2.91 -5.89 -5.76
C SER A 53 3.98 -6.25 -6.79
N THR A 54 3.74 -5.99 -8.06
CA THR A 54 4.70 -6.23 -9.15
C THR A 54 5.89 -5.29 -9.04
N ALA A 55 5.66 -4.01 -8.75
CA ALA A 55 6.72 -3.03 -8.49
C ALA A 55 7.60 -3.42 -7.29
N ARG A 56 7.05 -4.10 -6.28
CA ARG A 56 7.83 -4.67 -5.16
C ARG A 56 8.65 -5.89 -5.57
N LYS A 57 8.24 -6.66 -6.58
CA LYS A 57 9.04 -7.77 -7.12
C LYS A 57 10.24 -7.28 -7.95
N THR A 58 10.15 -6.07 -8.50
CA THR A 58 11.26 -5.38 -9.18
C THR A 58 12.01 -4.40 -8.25
N GLY A 59 11.59 -4.29 -6.99
CA GLY A 59 12.23 -3.43 -5.99
C GLY A 59 13.26 -4.17 -5.13
N PRO A 60 13.99 -3.43 -4.25
CA PRO A 60 14.99 -4.00 -3.35
C PRO A 60 14.33 -5.06 -2.46
N GLY A 61 14.70 -6.33 -2.68
CA GLY A 61 14.04 -7.49 -2.07
C GLY A 61 13.88 -8.71 -2.98
N ARG A 62 14.28 -8.63 -4.26
CA ARG A 62 14.38 -9.81 -5.14
C ARG A 62 15.25 -10.88 -4.45
N GLY A 63 14.80 -12.13 -4.45
CA GLY A 63 15.65 -13.25 -4.01
C GLY A 63 16.95 -13.27 -4.84
N TRP A 64 18.07 -13.62 -4.22
CA TRP A 64 19.29 -13.89 -4.98
C TRP A 64 19.10 -15.21 -5.73
N THR A 65 19.21 -15.19 -7.05
CA THR A 65 19.24 -16.42 -7.85
C THR A 65 20.66 -16.99 -7.85
N GLU A 66 20.80 -18.31 -7.93
CA GLU A 66 22.12 -18.95 -7.94
C GLU A 66 23.00 -18.45 -9.09
N ASP A 67 22.41 -18.12 -10.24
CA ASP A 67 23.13 -17.53 -11.38
C ASP A 67 23.63 -16.10 -11.07
N GLU A 68 22.78 -15.23 -10.52
CA GLU A 68 23.17 -13.87 -10.06
C GLU A 68 24.33 -13.95 -9.03
N GLU A 69 24.29 -14.92 -8.13
CA GLU A 69 25.35 -15.10 -7.13
C GLU A 69 26.68 -15.54 -7.74
N LYS A 70 26.65 -16.44 -8.72
CA LYS A 70 27.86 -16.90 -9.40
C LYS A 70 28.49 -15.78 -10.21
N ASP A 71 27.68 -14.96 -10.88
CA ASP A 71 28.17 -13.78 -11.60
C ASP A 71 28.75 -12.74 -10.63
N LEU A 72 28.08 -12.47 -9.51
CA LEU A 72 28.61 -11.58 -8.46
C LEU A 72 29.94 -12.08 -7.89
N LEU A 73 30.09 -13.39 -7.66
CA LEU A 73 31.35 -13.97 -7.19
C LEU A 73 32.46 -13.82 -8.24
N ARG A 74 32.15 -14.08 -9.51
CA ARG A 74 33.11 -13.93 -10.61
C ARG A 74 33.57 -12.48 -10.75
N GLU A 75 32.65 -11.53 -10.70
CA GLU A 75 32.96 -10.10 -10.82
C GLU A 75 33.78 -9.59 -9.64
N PHE A 76 33.48 -10.08 -8.43
CA PHE A 76 34.29 -9.79 -7.25
C PHE A 76 35.70 -10.40 -7.34
N ASP A 77 35.83 -11.63 -7.84
CA ASP A 77 37.12 -12.29 -8.08
C ASP A 77 37.93 -11.58 -9.19
N ASP A 78 37.24 -11.01 -10.19
CA ASP A 78 37.81 -10.17 -11.26
C ASP A 78 38.23 -8.77 -10.75
N LYS A 79 38.06 -8.48 -9.45
CA LYS A 79 38.37 -7.20 -8.78
C LYS A 79 37.57 -6.01 -9.32
N LEU A 80 36.36 -6.24 -9.85
CA LEU A 80 35.44 -5.16 -10.18
C LEU A 80 35.00 -4.44 -8.91
N ASP A 81 34.76 -3.14 -9.05
CA ASP A 81 34.33 -2.32 -7.92
C ASP A 81 32.87 -2.64 -7.56
N VAL A 82 32.55 -2.66 -6.26
CA VAL A 82 31.21 -2.99 -5.77
C VAL A 82 30.15 -2.02 -6.30
N GLU A 83 30.53 -0.78 -6.65
CA GLU A 83 29.64 0.18 -7.29
C GLU A 83 29.26 -0.24 -8.71
N GLU A 84 30.20 -0.79 -9.48
CA GLU A 84 29.97 -1.29 -10.84
C GLU A 84 29.13 -2.57 -10.82
N ILE A 85 29.41 -3.47 -9.88
CA ILE A 85 28.61 -4.68 -9.65
C ILE A 85 27.17 -4.29 -9.26
N ALA A 86 27.01 -3.33 -8.35
CA ALA A 86 25.69 -2.83 -7.96
C ALA A 86 24.90 -2.27 -9.16
N ALA A 87 25.56 -1.50 -10.03
CA ALA A 87 24.93 -0.96 -11.24
C ALA A 87 24.52 -2.07 -12.23
N LYS A 88 25.36 -3.08 -12.42
CA LYS A 88 25.11 -4.18 -13.36
C LYS A 88 23.99 -5.12 -12.91
N HIS A 89 23.88 -5.37 -11.61
CA HIS A 89 22.82 -6.19 -11.02
C HIS A 89 21.55 -5.39 -10.68
N GLU A 90 21.53 -4.08 -10.97
CA GLU A 90 20.45 -3.13 -10.58
C GLU A 90 20.10 -3.21 -9.08
N ARG A 91 21.11 -3.46 -8.24
CA ARG A 91 20.95 -3.61 -6.79
C ARG A 91 21.69 -2.52 -6.03
N THR A 92 21.34 -2.33 -4.77
CA THR A 92 22.05 -1.39 -3.90
C THR A 92 23.41 -1.97 -3.48
N LYS A 93 24.41 -1.11 -3.31
CA LYS A 93 25.75 -1.50 -2.80
C LYS A 93 25.63 -2.37 -1.55
N GLY A 94 24.79 -1.95 -0.59
CA GLY A 94 24.55 -2.69 0.65
C GLY A 94 23.95 -4.10 0.44
N ALA A 95 23.16 -4.31 -0.61
CA ALA A 95 22.65 -5.65 -0.94
C ALA A 95 23.77 -6.56 -1.46
N ILE A 96 24.68 -6.04 -2.30
CA ILE A 96 25.88 -6.77 -2.77
C ILE A 96 26.75 -7.16 -1.55
N TRP A 97 27.09 -6.20 -0.70
CA TRP A 97 27.90 -6.43 0.50
C TRP A 97 27.27 -7.48 1.44
N ALA A 98 25.97 -7.36 1.74
CA ALA A 98 25.27 -8.33 2.58
C ALA A 98 25.28 -9.75 1.97
N ARG A 99 25.28 -9.87 0.65
CA ARG A 99 25.36 -11.19 -0.01
C ARG A 99 26.78 -11.75 -0.01
N LEU A 100 27.78 -10.92 -0.29
CA LEU A 100 29.19 -11.31 -0.18
C LEU A 100 29.55 -11.76 1.24
N GLU A 101 29.00 -11.09 2.27
CA GLU A 101 29.12 -11.49 3.69
C GLU A 101 28.48 -12.87 3.92
N LYS A 102 27.27 -13.09 3.41
CA LYS A 102 26.55 -14.37 3.54
C LYS A 102 27.25 -15.53 2.82
N LEU A 103 27.91 -15.25 1.70
CA LEU A 103 28.74 -16.20 0.96
C LEU A 103 30.14 -16.40 1.57
N GLY A 104 30.48 -15.66 2.63
CA GLY A 104 31.75 -15.78 3.36
C GLY A 104 32.97 -15.24 2.60
N ARG A 105 32.77 -14.49 1.51
CA ARG A 105 33.86 -13.97 0.67
C ARG A 105 34.50 -12.70 1.25
N ILE A 106 33.76 -11.97 2.07
CA ILE A 106 34.20 -10.77 2.79
C ILE A 106 33.83 -10.87 4.26
N GLN A 107 34.48 -10.06 5.11
CA GLN A 107 34.10 -9.89 6.51
C GLN A 107 33.51 -8.50 6.72
N ARG A 108 32.65 -8.31 7.73
CA ARG A 108 32.06 -6.99 8.08
C ARG A 108 33.06 -5.84 8.21
N LYS A 109 34.32 -6.16 8.50
CA LYS A 109 35.43 -5.20 8.62
C LYS A 109 35.82 -4.56 7.29
N ASP A 110 35.48 -5.19 6.17
CA ASP A 110 35.80 -4.73 4.82
C ASP A 110 34.73 -3.78 4.28
N PHE A 111 33.68 -3.48 5.06
CA PHE A 111 32.56 -2.62 4.66
C PHE A 111 32.94 -1.13 4.88
N PRO A 112 33.21 -0.33 3.82
CA PRO A 112 33.46 1.08 3.97
C PRO A 112 32.13 1.79 4.33
N GLY A 113 31.99 2.22 5.58
CA GLY A 113 30.83 2.98 6.03
C GLY A 113 29.76 2.20 6.79
N SER A 114 30.12 1.12 7.49
CA SER A 114 29.24 0.52 8.49
C SER A 114 29.10 1.48 9.68
N THR A 115 28.19 2.46 9.59
CA THR A 115 27.47 2.83 10.81
C THR A 115 26.70 1.57 11.20
N PRO A 116 26.87 1.05 12.43
CA PRO A 116 26.07 -0.07 12.88
C PRO A 116 24.62 0.39 12.83
N HIS A 117 23.85 -0.10 11.85
CA HIS A 117 22.41 -0.01 11.95
C HIS A 117 22.04 -0.77 13.25
N PRO A 118 21.41 -0.12 14.24
CA PRO A 118 20.89 -0.86 15.37
C PRO A 118 19.90 -1.90 14.82
N PRO A 119 19.83 -3.10 15.43
CA PRO A 119 18.87 -4.11 15.00
C PRO A 119 17.48 -3.48 14.96
N THR A 120 16.72 -3.86 13.93
CA THR A 120 15.29 -3.59 13.80
C THR A 120 14.59 -4.06 15.08
N SER A 121 14.46 -3.14 16.03
CA SER A 121 13.70 -3.27 17.27
C SER A 121 13.22 -1.86 17.63
N ALA A 122 12.64 -1.19 16.65
CA ALA A 122 11.61 -0.18 16.86
C ALA A 122 10.32 -0.76 16.27
N ARG A 123 9.92 -1.93 16.80
CA ARG A 123 8.50 -2.20 16.96
C ARG A 123 8.05 -1.07 17.87
N ALA A 124 7.37 -0.07 17.31
CA ALA A 124 6.87 1.05 18.07
C ALA A 124 6.08 0.48 19.25
N ASP A 125 6.68 0.57 20.42
CA ASP A 125 5.99 0.69 21.69
C ASP A 125 5.01 1.85 21.49
N PHE A 126 3.77 1.53 21.11
CA PHE A 126 2.61 2.30 21.54
C PHE A 126 2.47 2.05 23.05
N GLY A 127 3.47 2.53 23.78
CA GLY A 127 3.46 2.65 25.22
C GLY A 127 2.30 3.56 25.56
N ALA A 128 1.32 2.98 26.21
CA ALA A 128 0.15 3.64 26.73
C ALA A 128 0.55 4.90 27.50
N THR A 129 0.31 6.07 26.92
CA THR A 129 0.00 7.27 27.69
C THR A 129 -1.38 7.72 27.26
N ARG A 130 -2.38 7.00 27.77
CA ARG A 130 -3.72 7.54 27.92
C ARG A 130 -3.60 8.79 28.80
N PRO A 131 -3.93 10.01 28.34
CA PRO A 131 -4.10 11.11 29.28
C PRO A 131 -5.26 10.76 30.23
N PRO A 132 -5.15 11.06 31.54
CA PRO A 132 -6.26 10.85 32.47
C PRO A 132 -7.48 11.67 32.00
N PRO A 133 -8.72 11.16 32.14
CA PRO A 133 -9.89 12.00 31.92
C PRO A 133 -9.90 13.08 33.00
N SER A 134 -9.74 14.34 32.59
CA SER A 134 -9.99 15.49 33.45
C SER A 134 -11.42 15.40 33.97
N SER A 135 -11.53 15.08 35.25
CA SER A 135 -12.73 15.27 36.05
C SER A 135 -12.97 16.77 36.18
N ASP A 136 -13.71 17.36 35.25
CA ASP A 136 -14.45 18.59 35.52
C ASP A 136 -15.72 18.62 34.68
N THR A 137 -16.79 18.11 35.29
CA THR A 137 -18.15 18.22 34.78
C THR A 137 -18.78 19.46 35.42
N PRO A 138 -19.11 20.52 34.66
CA PRO A 138 -20.11 21.48 35.11
C PRO A 138 -21.53 20.93 34.84
N PRO A 139 -22.48 21.17 35.76
CA PRO A 139 -23.77 20.49 35.78
C PRO A 139 -24.71 20.96 34.65
N ARG A 140 -25.46 20.00 34.07
CA ARG A 140 -26.64 20.31 33.23
C ARG A 140 -27.70 21.02 34.09
N PRO A 141 -28.30 22.12 33.62
CA PRO A 141 -29.46 22.68 34.30
C PRO A 141 -30.65 21.72 34.21
N ALA A 142 -31.24 21.44 35.37
CA ALA A 142 -32.52 20.78 35.53
C ALA A 142 -33.65 21.73 35.17
N THR A 143 -34.70 21.23 34.50
CA THR A 143 -36.08 21.77 34.49
C THR A 143 -36.99 20.79 33.74
N PRO A 144 -38.30 20.77 34.03
CA PRO A 144 -38.85 19.76 34.92
C PRO A 144 -39.88 18.85 34.26
N SER A 145 -40.22 17.80 35.01
CA SER A 145 -41.44 17.01 34.86
C SER A 145 -42.66 17.89 34.59
N GLY A 146 -43.36 17.59 33.50
CA GLY A 146 -44.72 18.01 33.24
C GLY A 146 -45.49 16.79 32.77
N GLY A 147 -45.99 15.99 33.71
CA GLY A 147 -46.99 14.98 33.43
C GLY A 147 -48.32 15.67 33.13
N VAL A 148 -49.00 15.26 32.06
CA VAL A 148 -50.45 15.32 31.95
C VAL A 148 -50.91 14.01 31.33
N ASP A 149 -51.41 13.16 32.21
CA ASP A 149 -52.35 12.09 31.90
C ASP A 149 -53.68 12.75 31.49
N ARG A 150 -54.25 12.34 30.34
CA ARG A 150 -55.69 12.03 30.21
C ARG A 150 -56.08 11.84 28.74
N THR A 151 -56.52 10.62 28.45
CA THR A 151 -57.82 10.27 27.85
C THR A 151 -58.54 11.28 26.95
N ASP A 152 -59.18 10.70 25.93
CA ASP A 152 -60.37 11.20 25.23
C ASP A 152 -60.10 11.99 23.94
N LEU A 153 -60.14 11.32 22.78
CA LEU A 153 -61.12 11.66 21.75
C LEU A 153 -61.20 10.59 20.65
N ASP A 154 -61.75 9.43 21.03
CA ASP A 154 -62.59 8.66 20.11
C ASP A 154 -63.93 9.43 20.02
N LYS A 155 -64.09 10.30 19.01
CA LYS A 155 -65.39 10.86 18.58
C LYS A 155 -65.29 11.63 17.24
N LEU A 156 -65.55 10.89 16.16
CA LEU A 156 -66.46 11.13 15.01
C LEU A 156 -67.13 12.53 14.87
N PRO A 157 -67.58 12.97 13.66
CA PRO A 157 -68.13 12.10 12.61
C PRO A 157 -67.96 12.50 11.12
N PHE A 158 -68.29 11.52 10.27
CA PHE A 158 -68.67 11.54 8.84
C PHE A 158 -67.81 12.32 7.83
#